data_AF-A0A511RJB8-F1
#
_entry.id   AF-A0A511RJB8-F1
#
_cell.length_a   1.000
_cell.length_b   1.000
_cell.length_c   1.000
_cell.angle_alpha   90.00
_cell.angle_beta   90.00
_cell.angle_gamma   90.00
#
_symmetry.space_group_name_H-M   'P 1'
#
loop_
_entity.id
_entity.type
_entity.pdbx_description
1 polymer ?
#
loop_
_entity_poly.entity_id
_entity_poly.type
_entity_poly.pdbx_seq_one_letter_code
_entity_poly.pdbx_strand_id
1 'polypeptide(L)'
;MKVPRMNPVTGAWEMAPRDWVLTYLPQEGTYRYAPPDAAPAYDAPEGRFEARGPQARPLYNPPEGRYELGSDAYEPTYNPVTGSFELKPAGEEPADEALFDF
;
A
#
# COMPACT_ATOMS: atom_id res chain seq x y z
N MET A 1 -5.55 -8.64 -0.02
CA MET A 1 -6.41 -8.15 1.09
C MET A 1 -5.58 -7.65 2.28
N LYS A 2 -5.82 -6.42 2.75
CA LYS A 2 -5.21 -5.87 3.98
C LYS A 2 -6.02 -6.30 5.21
N VAL A 3 -5.36 -6.59 6.32
CA VAL A 3 -6.00 -6.89 7.61
C VAL A 3 -5.45 -5.95 8.70
N PRO A 4 -6.24 -5.63 9.73
CA PRO A 4 -5.73 -4.89 10.87
C PRO A 4 -4.70 -5.74 11.61
N ARG A 5 -3.52 -5.18 11.86
CA ARG A 5 -2.41 -5.81 12.58
C ARG A 5 -1.85 -4.85 13.62
N MET A 6 -1.66 -5.34 14.83
CA MET A 6 -1.02 -4.55 15.88
C MET A 6 0.50 -4.62 15.70
N ASN A 7 1.13 -3.47 15.62
CA ASN A 7 2.58 -3.33 15.66
C ASN A 7 3.05 -3.46 17.13
N PRO A 8 3.79 -4.53 17.49
CA PRO A 8 4.19 -4.78 18.87
C PRO A 8 5.27 -3.80 19.37
N VAL A 9 5.91 -3.04 18.48
CA VAL A 9 6.94 -2.05 18.87
C VAL A 9 6.29 -0.74 19.27
N THR A 10 5.29 -0.27 18.51
CA THR A 10 4.64 1.02 18.72
C THR A 10 3.31 0.92 19.47
N GLY A 11 2.71 -0.27 19.51
CA GLY A 11 1.34 -0.49 20.01
C GLY A 11 0.25 0.01 19.06
N ALA A 12 0.61 0.54 17.89
CA ALA A 12 -0.33 1.06 16.91
C ALA A 12 -0.96 -0.06 16.06
N TRP A 13 -2.17 0.18 15.59
CA TRP A 13 -2.84 -0.69 14.61
C TRP A 13 -2.56 -0.18 13.19
N GLU A 14 -2.14 -1.09 12.31
CA GLU A 14 -1.82 -0.83 10.90
C GLU A 14 -2.66 -1.74 9.99
N MET A 15 -3.11 -1.22 8.85
CA MET A 15 -3.75 -2.03 7.81
C MET A 15 -2.68 -2.56 6.85
N ALA A 16 -2.36 -3.85 6.94
CA ALA A 16 -1.31 -4.46 6.13
C ALA A 16 -1.73 -5.85 5.61
N PRO A 17 -1.23 -6.29 4.45
CA PRO A 17 -1.32 -7.67 4.02
C PRO A 17 -0.75 -8.65 5.07
N ARG A 18 -1.24 -9.89 5.05
CA ARG A 18 -0.86 -10.92 6.04
C ARG A 18 0.60 -11.37 5.91
N ASP A 19 1.11 -11.34 4.69
CA ASP A 19 2.47 -11.71 4.29
C ASP A 19 3.51 -10.61 4.56
N TRP A 20 3.07 -9.39 4.89
CA TRP A 20 3.99 -8.32 5.26
C TRP A 20 4.65 -8.60 6.63
N VAL A 21 5.89 -8.13 6.77
CA VAL A 21 6.73 -8.30 7.96
C VAL A 21 7.04 -6.94 8.58
N LEU A 22 7.41 -6.92 9.87
CA LEU A 22 7.89 -5.69 10.50
C LEU A 22 9.27 -5.36 9.96
N THR A 23 9.38 -4.21 9.30
CA THR A 23 10.63 -3.70 8.74
C THR A 23 11.03 -2.45 9.50
N TYR A 24 12.28 -2.41 9.94
CA TYR A 24 12.84 -1.24 10.60
C TYR A 24 13.09 -0.14 9.58
N LEU A 25 12.61 1.07 9.88
CA LEU A 25 12.80 2.29 9.13
C LEU A 25 13.81 3.18 9.89
N PRO A 26 15.10 3.16 9.53
CA PRO A 26 16.16 3.78 10.33
C PRO A 26 16.00 5.29 10.52
N GLN A 27 15.47 6.01 9.52
CA GLN A 27 15.28 7.46 9.64
C GLN A 27 14.09 7.86 10.51
N GLU A 28 13.07 7.02 10.61
CA GLU A 28 11.95 7.25 11.53
C GLU A 28 12.23 6.68 12.92
N GLY A 29 13.26 5.84 13.05
CA GLY A 29 13.60 5.15 14.28
C GLY A 29 12.52 4.16 14.74
N THR A 30 11.70 3.65 13.82
CA THR A 30 10.54 2.80 14.15
C THR A 30 10.40 1.61 13.20
N TYR A 31 9.50 0.69 13.53
CA TYR A 31 9.12 -0.43 12.67
C TYR A 31 7.74 -0.17 12.06
N ARG A 32 7.53 -0.60 10.81
CA ARG A 32 6.22 -0.65 10.15
C ARG A 32 6.05 -1.96 9.40
N TYR A 33 4.82 -2.39 9.14
CA TYR A 33 4.60 -3.52 8.25
C TYR A 33 4.95 -3.16 6.81
N ALA A 34 5.73 -4.02 6.16
CA ALA A 34 6.17 -3.85 4.78
C ALA A 34 6.33 -5.21 4.08
N PRO A 35 6.40 -5.25 2.74
CA PRO A 35 6.74 -6.48 2.02
C PRO A 35 8.04 -7.13 2.56
N PRO A 36 8.17 -8.47 2.53
CA PRO A 36 9.34 -9.19 3.05
C PRO A 36 10.70 -8.69 2.52
N ASP A 37 10.72 -8.25 1.27
CA ASP A 37 11.92 -7.76 0.59
C ASP A 37 11.96 -6.22 0.51
N ALA A 38 11.20 -5.54 1.37
CA ALA A 38 11.12 -4.09 1.34
C ALA A 38 12.37 -3.44 1.91
N ALA A 39 12.90 -2.46 1.17
CA ALA A 39 14.01 -1.62 1.61
C ALA A 39 13.51 -0.19 1.90
N PRO A 40 14.16 0.54 2.82
CA PRO A 40 13.89 1.96 3.02
C PRO A 40 14.17 2.74 1.74
N ALA A 41 13.20 3.51 1.28
CA ALA A 41 13.35 4.38 0.11
C ALA A 41 12.80 5.77 0.41
N TYR A 42 13.48 6.78 -0.10
CA TYR A 42 13.09 8.18 0.08
C TYR A 42 11.95 8.54 -0.88
N ASP A 43 10.83 9.00 -0.32
CA ASP A 43 9.78 9.68 -1.06
C ASP A 43 10.09 11.19 -1.08
N ALA A 44 10.67 11.66 -2.19
CA ALA A 44 11.02 13.07 -2.35
C ALA A 44 9.80 14.02 -2.37
N PRO A 45 8.67 13.67 -3.03
CA PRO A 45 7.45 14.48 -2.96
C PRO A 45 6.91 14.70 -1.54
N GLU A 46 6.93 13.67 -0.69
CA GLU A 46 6.34 13.71 0.65
C GLU A 46 7.36 14.00 1.76
N GLY A 47 8.66 14.08 1.41
CA GLY A 47 9.74 14.37 2.35
C GLY A 47 9.93 13.30 3.43
N ARG A 48 9.49 12.05 3.18
CA ARG A 48 9.53 10.95 4.16
C ARG A 48 10.15 9.68 3.57
N PHE A 49 10.57 8.78 4.45
CA PHE A 49 11.03 7.45 4.05
C PHE A 49 9.91 6.43 4.18
N GLU A 50 9.79 5.54 3.20
CA GLU A 50 8.82 4.45 3.21
C GLU A 50 9.53 3.13 2.91
N ALA A 51 9.05 2.04 3.50
CA ALA A 51 9.51 0.71 3.14
C ALA A 51 8.89 0.34 1.78
N ARG A 52 9.74 0.12 0.78
CA ARG A 52 9.33 -0.16 -0.60
C ARG A 52 9.76 -1.55 -0.99
N GLY A 53 8.82 -2.36 -1.51
CA GLY A 53 9.18 -3.59 -2.20
C GLY A 53 10.13 -3.30 -3.37
N PRO A 54 10.90 -4.29 -3.86
CA PRO A 54 11.96 -4.07 -4.84
C PRO A 54 11.50 -3.49 -6.18
N GLN A 55 10.21 -3.63 -6.50
CA GLN A 55 9.58 -3.07 -7.72
C GLN A 55 8.73 -1.82 -7.44
N ALA A 56 8.65 -1.37 -6.19
CA ALA A 56 7.79 -0.27 -5.82
C ALA A 56 8.38 1.07 -6.26
N ARG A 57 7.61 1.80 -7.06
CA ARG A 57 7.96 3.10 -7.62
C ARG A 57 6.74 4.02 -7.68
N PRO A 58 6.94 5.35 -7.72
CA PRO A 58 5.85 6.27 -7.97
C PRO A 58 5.26 6.03 -9.36
N LEU A 59 3.96 5.84 -9.42
CA LEU A 59 3.19 5.73 -10.64
C LEU A 59 2.12 6.81 -10.62
N TYR A 60 1.94 7.49 -11.75
CA TYR A 60 0.90 8.50 -11.87
C TYR A 60 -0.44 7.79 -12.06
N ASN A 61 -1.43 8.13 -11.24
CA ASN A 61 -2.83 7.71 -11.36
C ASN A 61 -3.58 8.83 -12.10
N PRO A 62 -3.81 8.73 -13.43
CA PRO A 62 -4.36 9.84 -14.21
C PRO A 62 -5.79 10.25 -13.82
N PRO A 63 -6.73 9.31 -13.55
CA PRO A 63 -8.06 9.66 -13.06
C PRO A 63 -8.07 10.54 -11.80
N GLU A 64 -7.08 10.34 -10.92
CA GLU A 64 -7.01 11.03 -9.63
C GLU A 64 -6.06 12.22 -9.62
N GLY A 65 -5.23 12.37 -10.65
CA GLY A 65 -4.29 13.49 -10.76
C GLY A 65 -3.14 13.47 -9.74
N ARG A 66 -2.79 12.31 -9.18
CA ARG A 66 -1.75 12.17 -8.15
C ARG A 66 -0.81 10.99 -8.43
N TYR A 67 0.37 11.02 -7.82
CA TYR A 67 1.25 9.86 -7.78
C TYR A 67 0.86 8.95 -6.63
N GLU A 68 0.88 7.64 -6.88
CA GLU A 68 0.69 6.58 -5.90
C GLU A 68 1.84 5.60 -5.99
N LEU A 69 2.10 4.88 -4.89
CA LEU A 69 3.13 3.85 -4.87
C LEU A 69 2.58 2.56 -5.49
N GLY A 70 3.25 2.02 -6.50
CA GLY A 70 2.87 0.78 -7.15
C GLY A 70 4.06 0.09 -7.83
N SER A 71 3.79 -0.94 -8.63
CA SER A 71 4.79 -1.55 -9.52
C SER A 71 4.31 -1.46 -10.97
N ASP A 72 5.19 -1.67 -11.96
CA ASP A 72 4.87 -1.62 -13.40
C ASP A 72 3.61 -2.38 -13.79
N ALA A 73 3.32 -3.44 -13.05
CA ALA A 73 2.17 -4.29 -13.24
C ALA A 73 0.88 -3.74 -12.61
N TYR A 74 0.87 -2.51 -12.08
CA TYR A 74 -0.32 -1.93 -11.45
C TYR A 74 -1.11 -1.07 -12.44
N GLU A 75 -2.43 -1.15 -12.35
CA GLU A 75 -3.37 -0.40 -13.17
C GLU A 75 -4.39 0.35 -12.29
N PRO A 76 -4.85 1.55 -12.70
CA PRO A 76 -5.94 2.24 -12.01
C PRO A 76 -7.21 1.39 -12.05
N THR A 77 -7.73 1.07 -10.87
CA THR A 77 -8.97 0.30 -10.69
C THR A 77 -9.98 1.13 -9.92
N TYR A 78 -11.22 1.21 -10.41
CA TYR A 78 -12.28 1.97 -9.76
C TYR A 78 -12.77 1.25 -8.49
N ASN A 79 -12.77 1.98 -7.38
CA ASN A 79 -13.35 1.55 -6.11
C ASN A 79 -14.75 2.18 -5.95
N PRO A 80 -15.85 1.40 -6.08
CA PRO A 80 -17.20 1.95 -5.98
C PRO A 80 -17.59 2.37 -4.55
N VAL A 81 -16.89 1.87 -3.52
CA VAL A 81 -17.16 2.21 -2.12
C VAL A 81 -16.66 3.63 -1.81
N THR A 82 -15.49 3.99 -2.30
CA THR A 82 -14.88 5.31 -2.08
C THR A 82 -15.19 6.30 -3.20
N GLY A 83 -15.57 5.80 -4.39
CA GLY A 83 -15.79 6.62 -5.59
C GLY A 83 -14.50 7.13 -6.23
N SER A 84 -13.38 6.43 -6.03
CA SER A 84 -12.04 6.82 -6.50
C SER A 84 -11.33 5.70 -7.25
N PHE A 85 -10.37 6.04 -8.10
CA PHE A 85 -9.43 5.07 -8.67
C PHE A 85 -8.23 4.87 -7.74
N GLU A 86 -7.79 3.63 -7.58
CA GLU A 86 -6.58 3.25 -6.83
C GLU A 86 -5.70 2.39 -7.73
N LEU A 87 -4.37 2.50 -7.62
CA LEU A 87 -3.46 1.58 -8.30
C LEU A 87 -3.47 0.20 -7.65
N LYS A 88 -3.84 -0.83 -8.41
CA LYS A 88 -3.86 -2.24 -7.97
C LYS A 88 -3.12 -3.13 -8.96
N PRO A 89 -2.59 -4.29 -8.55
CA PRO A 89 -2.05 -5.29 -9.47
C PRO A 89 -3.03 -5.58 -10.64
N ALA A 90 -2.51 -5.55 -11.86
CA ALA A 90 -3.28 -5.84 -13.06
C ALA A 90 -3.86 -7.27 -12.98
N GLY A 91 -5.16 -7.38 -13.23
CA GLY A 91 -5.88 -8.65 -13.14
C GLY A 91 -6.29 -9.07 -11.72
N GLU A 92 -6.08 -8.24 -10.68
CA GLU A 92 -6.84 -8.38 -9.43
C GLU A 92 -8.27 -7.96 -9.76
N GLU A 93 -9.16 -8.93 -10.02
CA GLU A 93 -10.60 -8.64 -10.14
C GLU A 93 -11.03 -7.86 -8.89
N PRO A 94 -11.94 -6.87 -9.03
CA PRO A 94 -12.54 -6.25 -7.85
C PRO A 94 -13.02 -7.40 -6.98
N ALA A 95 -12.57 -7.46 -5.74
CA ALA A 95 -13.03 -8.48 -4.81
C ALA A 95 -14.55 -8.49 -4.93
N ASP A 96 -15.13 -9.62 -5.31
CA ASP A 96 -16.57 -9.85 -5.32
C ASP A 96 -17.07 -9.56 -3.90
N GLU A 97 -17.33 -8.28 -3.62
CA GLU A 97 -18.02 -7.86 -2.42
C GLU A 97 -19.47 -8.20 -2.70
N ALA A 98 -19.80 -9.41 -2.26
CA ALA A 98 -21.11 -9.99 -2.17
C ALA A 98 -22.19 -8.89 -2.13
N LEU A 99 -23.09 -8.99 -3.12
CA LEU A 99 -24.43 -8.43 -3.09
C LEU A 99 -24.93 -8.41 -1.64
N PHE A 100 -24.91 -7.23 -1.01
CA PHE A 100 -25.78 -6.96 0.11
C PHE A 100 -27.18 -6.81 -0.49
N ASP A 101 -27.84 -7.95 -0.73
CA ASP A 101 -29.29 -8.01 -0.86
C ASP A 101 -29.88 -7.46 0.45
N PHE A 102 -30.61 -6.35 0.34
CA PHE A 102 -31.47 -5.82 1.41
C PHE A 102 -32.85 -6.48 1.36
#